data_AF-A0A524JIN7-F1
#
_entry.id   AF-A0A524JIN7-F1
#
_cell.length_a   1.000
_cell.length_b   1.000
_cell.length_c   1.000
_cell.angle_alpha   90.00
_cell.angle_beta   90.00
_cell.angle_gamma   90.00
#
_symmetry.space_group_name_H-M   'P 1'
#
loop_
_entity.id
_entity.type
_entity.pdbx_description
1 polymer ?
#
loop_
_entity_poly.entity_id
_entity_poly.type
_entity_poly.pdbx_seq_one_letter_code
_entity_poly.pdbx_strand_id
1 'polypeptide(L)' 'DKEKALQLITQNAAKILGIEDQYGTLAIGKSATLFVSEGDALDMRGNQLSHAFIDGRELSLETHQTELWKRYMGKYNGK' A
#
# COMPACT_ATOMS: atom_id res chain seq x y z
N ASP A 1 -2.78 -0.27 -21.00
CA ASP A 1 -1.52 -0.85 -20.46
C ASP A 1 -1.37 -0.78 -18.94
N LYS A 2 -1.63 0.37 -18.29
CA LYS A 2 -1.55 0.46 -16.81
C LYS A 2 -2.45 -0.55 -16.06
N GLU A 3 -3.68 -0.78 -16.54
CA GLU A 3 -4.56 -1.81 -15.96
C GLU A 3 -3.99 -3.23 -16.10
N LYS A 4 -3.32 -3.56 -17.21
CA LYS A 4 -2.66 -4.86 -17.38
C LYS A 4 -1.47 -5.00 -16.42
N ALA A 5 -0.71 -3.93 -16.20
CA ALA A 5 0.37 -3.91 -15.21
C ALA A 5 -0.18 -4.10 -13.78
N LEU A 6 -1.31 -3.47 -13.45
CA LEU A 6 -2.00 -3.66 -12.17
C LEU A 6 -2.49 -5.09 -11.99
N GLN A 7 -3.12 -5.69 -13.01
CA GLN A 7 -3.54 -7.09 -13.00
C GLN A 7 -2.37 -8.05 -12.82
N LEU A 8 -1.21 -7.74 -13.39
CA LEU A 8 0.03 -8.52 -13.26
C LEU A 8 0.48 -8.66 -11.80
N ILE A 9 0.44 -7.56 -11.03
CA ILE A 9 0.87 -7.54 -9.62
C ILE A 9 -0.23 -7.91 -8.62
N THR A 10 -1.48 -8.04 -9.07
CA THR A 10 -2.63 -8.37 -8.20
C THR A 10 -3.25 -9.72 -8.58
N GLN A 11 -4.11 -9.73 -9.60
CA GLN A 11 -4.89 -10.89 -10.01
C GLN A 11 -4.02 -12.05 -10.51
N ASN A 12 -3.07 -11.78 -11.40
CA ASN A 12 -2.22 -12.80 -11.99
C ASN A 12 -1.28 -13.41 -10.95
N ALA A 13 -0.73 -12.59 -10.04
CA ALA A 13 0.07 -13.07 -8.92
C ALA A 13 -0.74 -14.02 -8.00
N ALA A 14 -1.97 -13.65 -7.65
CA ALA A 14 -2.85 -14.48 -6.83
C ALA A 14 -3.22 -15.81 -7.52
N LYS A 15 -3.45 -15.78 -8.84
CA LYS A 15 -3.71 -16.97 -9.66
C LYS A 15 -2.51 -17.91 -9.73
N ILE A 16 -1.31 -17.37 -9.93
CA ILE A 16 -0.06 -18.16 -9.95
C ILE A 16 0.17 -18.85 -8.60
N LEU A 17 -0.17 -18.16 -7.50
CA LEU A 17 -0.02 -18.68 -6.14
C LEU A 17 -1.18 -19.58 -5.69
N GLY A 18 -2.25 -19.72 -6.49
CA GLY A 18 -3.42 -20.53 -6.13
C GLY A 18 -4.28 -19.93 -5.00
N ILE A 19 -4.11 -18.64 -4.70
CA ILE A 19 -4.82 -17.92 -3.63
C ILE A 19 -5.84 -16.92 -4.19
N GLU A 20 -6.22 -17.07 -5.46
CA GLU A 20 -7.12 -16.16 -6.17
C GLU A 20 -8.51 -16.05 -5.53
N ASP A 21 -8.95 -17.07 -4.81
CA ASP A 21 -10.22 -17.07 -4.09
C ASP A 21 -10.23 -16.11 -2.90
N GLN A 22 -9.06 -15.86 -2.30
CA GLN A 22 -8.93 -15.01 -1.11
C GLN A 22 -8.25 -13.68 -1.40
N TYR A 23 -7.40 -13.57 -2.42
CA TYR A 23 -6.56 -12.39 -2.69
C TYR A 23 -6.55 -11.98 -4.16
N GLY A 24 -6.03 -10.78 -4.44
CA GLY A 24 -5.73 -10.31 -5.80
C GLY A 24 -6.85 -9.58 -6.52
N THR A 25 -8.07 -9.52 -5.95
CA THR A 25 -9.18 -8.71 -6.49
C THR A 25 -10.05 -8.18 -5.36
N LEU A 26 -10.67 -7.02 -5.56
CA LEU A 26 -11.57 -6.39 -4.60
C LEU A 26 -13.00 -6.89 -4.84
N ALA A 27 -13.40 -7.98 -4.16
CA ALA A 27 -14.72 -8.60 -4.28
C ALA A 27 -15.23 -9.11 -2.92
N ILE A 28 -16.55 -9.24 -2.80
CA ILE A 28 -17.20 -9.73 -1.57
C ILE A 28 -16.78 -11.18 -1.31
N GLY A 29 -16.32 -11.47 -0.09
CA GLY A 29 -15.85 -12.80 0.32
C GLY A 29 -14.32 -12.98 0.23
N LYS A 30 -13.59 -12.01 -0.32
CA LYS A 30 -12.12 -12.01 -0.35
C LYS A 30 -11.53 -11.28 0.85
N SER A 31 -10.27 -11.54 1.15
CA SER A 31 -9.51 -10.80 2.17
C SER A 31 -9.53 -9.31 1.84
N ALA A 32 -9.84 -8.48 2.84
CA ALA A 32 -9.80 -7.02 2.77
C ALA A 32 -8.36 -6.51 2.85
N THR A 33 -7.52 -6.96 1.91
CA THR A 33 -6.14 -6.51 1.75
C THR A 33 -6.09 -5.49 0.60
N LEU A 34 -6.03 -4.21 0.97
CA LEU A 34 -6.07 -3.10 0.02
C LEU A 34 -5.21 -1.95 0.55
N PHE A 35 -4.72 -1.12 -0.36
CA PHE A 35 -4.06 0.12 0.00
C PHE A 35 -4.67 1.28 -0.78
N VAL A 36 -4.71 2.45 -0.15
CA VAL A 36 -5.17 3.71 -0.69
C VAL A 36 -3.92 4.55 -0.93
N SER A 37 -3.75 4.99 -2.17
CA SER A 37 -2.65 5.86 -2.55
C SER A 37 -3.20 7.10 -3.24
N GLU A 38 -2.61 8.25 -2.92
CA GLU A 38 -2.85 9.51 -3.60
C GLU A 38 -1.80 9.64 -4.71
N GLY A 39 -2.23 9.45 -5.97
CA GLY A 39 -1.35 9.44 -7.14
C GLY A 39 -1.45 8.16 -7.97
N ASP A 40 -0.43 7.89 -8.79
CA ASP A 40 -0.33 6.66 -9.58
C ASP A 40 0.31 5.56 -8.73
N ALA A 41 -0.45 4.50 -8.43
CA ALA A 41 0.01 3.38 -7.61
C ALA A 41 1.25 2.66 -8.18
N LEU A 42 1.49 2.78 -9.49
CA LEU A 42 2.66 2.20 -10.16
C LEU A 42 3.89 3.13 -10.18
N ASP A 43 3.75 4.40 -9.79
CA ASP A 43 4.86 5.36 -9.73
C ASP A 43 5.49 5.39 -8.33
N MET A 44 6.66 4.76 -8.19
CA MET A 44 7.40 4.72 -6.92
C MET A 44 7.77 6.11 -6.35
N ARG A 45 7.83 7.16 -7.18
CA ARG A 45 8.18 8.52 -6.74
C ARG A 45 6.97 9.34 -6.30
N GLY A 46 5.82 9.12 -6.95
CA GLY A 46 4.59 9.87 -6.71
C GLY A 46 3.55 9.13 -5.85
N ASN A 47 3.74 7.83 -5.59
CA ASN A 47 2.81 7.02 -4.82
C ASN A 47 2.89 7.41 -3.32
N GLN A 48 2.07 8.39 -2.93
CA GLN A 48 1.83 8.70 -1.54
C GLN A 48 0.81 7.71 -1.00
N LEU A 49 1.28 6.66 -0.32
CA LEU A 49 0.39 5.76 0.41
C LEU A 49 -0.28 6.53 1.55
N SER A 50 -1.60 6.63 1.50
CA SER A 50 -2.43 7.28 2.53
C SER A 50 -2.88 6.28 3.59
N HIS A 51 -3.32 5.08 3.17
CA HIS A 51 -3.76 4.01 4.06
C HIS A 51 -3.40 2.64 3.49
N ALA A 52 -3.11 1.67 4.35
CA ALA A 52 -2.94 0.27 3.93
C ALA A 52 -3.67 -0.64 4.92
N PHE A 53 -4.33 -1.67 4.39
CA PHE A 53 -5.07 -2.66 5.15
C PHE A 53 -4.62 -4.06 4.73
N ILE A 54 -4.42 -4.95 5.69
CA ILE A 54 -4.15 -6.36 5.47
C ILE A 54 -5.14 -7.16 6.30
N ASP A 55 -5.92 -8.04 5.66
CA ASP A 55 -6.98 -8.82 6.31
C ASP A 55 -7.96 -7.97 7.14
N GLY A 56 -8.24 -6.74 6.69
CA GLY A 56 -9.11 -5.78 7.39
C GLY A 56 -8.46 -5.10 8.60
N ARG A 57 -7.17 -5.32 8.86
CA ARG A 57 -6.40 -4.60 9.89
C ARG A 57 -5.68 -3.42 9.25
N GLU A 58 -5.82 -2.24 9.85
CA GLU A 58 -5.07 -1.06 9.42
C GLU A 58 -3.59 -1.22 9.72
N LEU A 59 -2.76 -0.98 8.71
CA LEU A 59 -1.32 -0.97 8.83
C LEU A 59 -0.86 0.46 9.09
N SER A 60 -0.11 0.69 10.17
CA SER A 60 0.54 1.98 10.38
C SER A 60 1.57 2.22 9.29
N LEU A 61 1.36 3.28 8.51
CA LEU A 61 2.28 3.73 7.47
C LEU A 61 3.40 4.62 8.02
N GLU A 62 3.54 4.72 9.35
CA GLU A 62 4.68 5.39 9.95
C GLU A 62 5.97 4.62 9.63
N THR A 63 6.72 5.14 8.65
CA THR A 63 8.06 4.63 8.37
C THR A 63 9.03 5.10 9.46
N HIS A 64 10.04 4.29 9.76
CA HIS A 64 11.09 4.67 10.71
C HIS A 64 11.80 5.98 10.32
N GLN A 65 11.84 6.31 9.02
CA GLN A 65 12.33 7.62 8.54
C GLN A 65 11.40 8.78 8.90
N THR A 66 10.08 8.61 8.82
CA THR A 66 9.10 9.61 9.27
C THR A 66 9.20 9.82 10.79
N GLU A 67 9.39 8.73 11.55
CA GLU A 67 9.58 8.76 13.00
C GLU A 67 10.87 9.54 13.38
N LEU A 68 11.99 9.21 12.74
CA LEU A 68 13.27 9.91 12.94
C LEU A 68 13.18 11.37 12.53
N TRP A 69 12.54 11.69 11.39
CA TRP A 69 12.33 13.06 10.96
C TRP A 69 11.51 13.87 11.98
N LYS A 70 10.38 13.34 12.46
CA LYS A 70 9.58 13.95 13.54
C LYS A 70 10.43 14.16 14.82
N ARG A 71 11.28 13.18 15.18
CA ARG A 71 12.14 13.22 16.36
C ARG A 71 13.27 14.27 16.27
N TYR A 72 13.83 14.49 15.08
CA TYR A 72 14.95 15.42 14.88
C TYR A 72 14.54 16.81 14.39
N MET A 73 13.34 16.99 13.81
CA MET A 73 12.78 18.30 13.43
C MET A 73 12.61 19.24 14.63
N GLY A 74 12.24 18.70 15.80
CA GLY A 74 12.08 19.49 17.02
C GLY A 74 13.35 20.21 17.51
N LYS A 75 14.54 19.81 17.03
CA LYS A 75 15.81 20.47 17.37
C LYS A 75 16.15 21.69 16.51
N TYR A 76 15.49 21.88 15.36
CA TYR A 76 15.78 23.00 14.44
C TYR A 76 14.85 24.20 14.60
N ASN A 77 13.68 24.05 15.25
CA ASN A 77 12.75 25.14 15.53
C ASN A 77 13.08 25.94 16.81
N GLY A 78 14.25 25.71 17.40
CA GLY A 78 14.76 26.45 18.53
C GLY A 78 16.04 27.21 18.17
N LYS A 79 15.94 28.16 17.23
CA LYS A 79 16.81 29.34 17.13
C LYS A 79 16.15 30.42 16.29
#